data_AF-A0A1D6HAZ2-F1
#
_entry.id   AF-A0A1D6HAZ2-F1
#
_cell.length_a   1.000
_cell.length_b   1.000
_cell.length_c   1.000
_cell.angle_alpha   90.00
_cell.angle_beta   90.00
_cell.angle_gamma   90.00
#
_symmetry.space_group_name_H-M   'P 1'
#
loop_
_entity.id
_entity.type
_entity.pdbx_description
1 polymer ?
#
loop_
_entity_poly.entity_id
_entity_poly.type
_entity_poly.pdbx_seq_one_letter_code
_entity_poly.pdbx_strand_id
1 'polypeptide(L)'
;MRNCDILAGVQAVRQDNKQRFSLLEEDGELLIRANQGHTVTTVTSESLLKPILSPDEVSVCVHGTYRKNLDSILQFGLKRMARLHIHFSSGLPSDGEVTSGVRQNVNILIHLDVSKALKGGMKLYISDNKVILTEGFDGVVPVKYFERVETWPGRAPIPFQR
;
A
#
# COMPACT_ATOMS: atom_id res chain seq x y z
N MET A 1 10.95 -3.36 -33.42
CA MET A 1 11.29 -2.69 -32.15
C MET A 1 10.67 -1.32 -32.19
N ARG A 2 9.79 -0.96 -31.23
CA ARG A 2 9.25 0.40 -31.17
C ARG A 2 10.27 1.23 -30.37
N ASN A 3 10.79 2.31 -30.98
CA ASN A 3 11.61 3.30 -30.28
C ASN A 3 10.82 3.82 -29.08
N CYS A 4 11.31 3.54 -27.88
CA CYS A 4 10.90 4.27 -26.69
C CYS A 4 11.83 5.49 -26.60
N ASP A 5 11.37 6.63 -27.10
CA ASP A 5 12.11 7.89 -26.97
C ASP A 5 12.23 8.27 -25.49
N ILE A 6 13.43 8.68 -25.06
CA ILE A 6 13.72 9.11 -23.68
C ILE A 6 12.74 10.20 -23.22
N LEU A 7 12.33 11.09 -24.14
CA LEU A 7 11.33 12.13 -23.89
C LEU A 7 9.96 11.56 -23.52
N ALA A 8 9.54 10.44 -24.12
CA ALA A 8 8.27 9.80 -23.81
C ALA A 8 8.28 9.18 -22.40
N GLY A 9 9.43 8.66 -21.95
CA GLY A 9 9.62 8.17 -20.59
C GLY A 9 9.53 9.29 -19.55
N VAL A 10 10.25 10.40 -19.78
CA VAL A 10 10.22 11.59 -18.91
C VAL A 10 8.81 12.18 -18.82
N GLN A 11 8.09 12.23 -19.95
CA GLN A 11 6.72 12.74 -19.99
C GLN A 11 5.75 11.80 -19.26
N ALA A 12 5.95 10.48 -19.33
CA ALA A 12 5.16 9.50 -18.58
C ALA A 12 5.35 9.65 -17.06
N VAL A 13 6.56 9.95 -16.58
CA VAL A 13 6.80 10.26 -15.16
C VAL A 13 6.08 11.54 -14.76
N ARG A 14 6.19 12.61 -15.57
CA ARG A 14 5.57 13.91 -15.27
C ARG A 14 4.04 13.89 -15.29
N GLN A 15 3.43 12.97 -16.04
CA GLN A 15 1.97 12.82 -16.15
C GLN A 15 1.41 11.74 -15.22
N ASP A 16 2.26 11.08 -14.44
CA ASP A 16 1.84 10.05 -13.51
C ASP A 16 1.32 10.65 -12.21
N ASN A 17 0.02 10.97 -12.23
CA ASN A 17 -0.72 11.44 -11.06
C ASN A 17 -0.66 10.49 -9.85
N LYS A 18 -0.25 9.22 -10.04
CA LYS A 18 -0.15 8.22 -8.97
C LYS A 18 1.27 8.07 -8.42
N GLN A 19 2.24 8.82 -8.95
CA GLN A 19 3.66 8.77 -8.57
C GLN A 19 4.22 7.33 -8.52
N ARG A 20 3.84 6.51 -9.50
CA ARG A 20 4.37 5.16 -9.74
C ARG A 20 5.79 5.19 -10.28
N PHE A 21 6.24 6.32 -10.82
CA PHE A 21 7.60 6.47 -11.34
C PHE A 21 8.28 7.72 -10.78
N SER A 22 9.61 7.67 -10.68
CA SER A 22 10.47 8.81 -10.34
C SER A 22 11.65 8.89 -11.30
N LEU A 23 12.15 10.11 -11.50
CA LEU A 23 13.39 10.38 -12.21
C LEU A 23 14.54 10.51 -11.21
N LEU A 24 15.68 9.90 -11.52
CA LEU A 24 16.94 10.04 -10.79
C LEU A 24 18.01 10.52 -11.78
N GLU A 25 18.92 11.36 -11.33
CA GLU A 25 20.10 11.74 -12.12
C GLU A 25 21.34 11.20 -11.40
N GLU A 26 22.06 10.28 -12.03
CA GLU A 26 23.31 9.71 -11.53
C GLU A 26 24.35 9.77 -12.64
N ASP A 27 25.55 10.27 -12.34
CA ASP A 27 26.68 10.41 -13.27
C ASP A 27 26.35 11.12 -14.60
N GLY A 28 25.37 12.02 -14.61
CA GLY A 28 24.90 12.76 -15.79
C GLY A 28 23.92 11.98 -16.68
N GLU A 29 23.51 10.79 -16.26
CA GLU A 29 22.47 9.99 -16.92
C GLU A 29 21.13 10.11 -16.19
N LEU A 30 20.05 10.28 -16.96
CA LEU A 30 18.69 10.40 -16.45
C LEU A 30 18.03 9.02 -16.40
N LEU A 31 17.79 8.50 -15.19
CA LEU A 31 17.22 7.19 -14.92
C LEU A 31 15.74 7.30 -14.56
N ILE A 32 14.91 6.39 -15.07
CA ILE A 32 13.49 6.25 -14.67
C ILE A 32 13.34 4.99 -13.83
N ARG A 33 12.73 5.11 -12.65
CA ARG A 33 12.44 3.96 -11.78
C ARG A 33 10.95 3.84 -11.49
N ALA A 34 10.49 2.61 -11.25
CA ALA A 34 9.21 2.38 -10.60
C ALA A 34 9.35 2.59 -9.08
N ASN A 35 8.41 3.33 -8.49
CA ASN A 35 8.34 3.55 -7.05
C ASN A 35 7.65 2.39 -6.33
N GLN A 36 6.80 1.62 -7.03
CA GLN A 36 5.99 0.55 -6.44
C GLN A 36 5.67 -0.56 -7.45
N GLY A 37 5.33 -1.76 -6.97
CA GLY A 37 4.86 -2.88 -7.80
C GLY A 37 5.93 -3.86 -8.28
N HIS A 38 7.12 -3.83 -7.68
CA HIS A 38 8.19 -4.77 -8.00
C HIS A 38 7.72 -6.22 -7.74
N THR A 39 7.80 -7.05 -8.78
CA THR A 39 7.59 -8.51 -8.69
C THR A 39 8.95 -9.25 -8.72
N VAL A 40 10.06 -8.50 -8.81
CA VAL A 40 11.43 -9.01 -8.89
C VAL A 40 12.06 -8.88 -7.50
N THR A 41 12.56 -10.00 -6.98
CA THR A 41 13.15 -10.18 -5.64
C THR A 41 14.43 -9.38 -5.39
N THR A 42 15.04 -8.82 -6.44
CA THR A 42 16.41 -8.27 -6.39
C THR A 42 16.50 -6.76 -6.19
N VAL A 43 15.40 -6.01 -6.29
CA VAL A 43 15.42 -4.58 -5.95
C VAL A 43 15.17 -4.46 -4.46
N THR A 44 16.24 -4.19 -3.72
CA THR A 44 16.27 -3.92 -2.28
C THR A 44 15.20 -2.91 -1.92
N SER A 45 14.03 -3.45 -1.55
CA SER A 45 12.89 -2.65 -1.05
C SER A 45 13.28 -1.87 0.20
N GLU A 46 14.36 -2.26 0.86
CA GLU A 46 14.93 -1.66 2.06
C GLU A 46 15.56 -0.28 1.83
N SER A 47 16.03 0.08 0.62
CA SER A 47 16.65 1.41 0.42
C SER A 47 15.64 2.55 0.25
N LEU A 48 14.37 2.23 -0.02
CA LEU A 48 13.31 3.21 -0.35
C LEU A 48 12.17 3.24 0.66
N LEU A 49 12.18 2.33 1.64
CA LEU A 49 11.11 2.17 2.61
C LEU A 49 11.61 2.55 4.00
N LYS A 50 10.93 3.51 4.63
CA LYS A 50 11.24 3.93 6.00
C LYS A 50 10.46 3.05 6.97
N PRO A 51 11.09 2.44 7.98
CA PRO A 51 10.38 1.66 8.98
C PRO A 51 9.46 2.57 9.79
N ILE A 52 8.24 2.09 10.09
CA ILE A 52 7.33 2.71 11.05
C ILE A 52 7.61 2.08 12.41
N LEU A 53 8.07 2.89 13.38
CA LEU A 53 8.49 2.41 14.70
C LEU A 53 7.50 2.78 15.81
N SER A 54 6.69 3.81 15.58
CA SER A 54 5.60 4.22 16.48
C SER A 54 4.26 4.28 15.74
N PRO A 55 3.14 3.88 16.38
CA PRO A 55 1.80 4.11 15.85
C PRO A 55 1.50 5.58 15.54
N ASP A 56 2.12 6.51 16.27
CA ASP A 56 1.89 7.96 16.11
C ASP A 56 2.39 8.51 14.77
N GLU A 57 3.25 7.75 14.07
CA GLU A 57 3.72 8.10 12.72
C GLU A 57 2.65 7.88 11.65
N VAL A 58 1.56 7.17 11.99
CA VAL A 58 0.51 6.76 11.06
C VAL A 58 -0.87 7.04 11.65
N SER A 59 -1.54 8.07 11.13
CA SER A 59 -2.91 8.41 11.53
C SER A 59 -3.97 7.45 10.97
N VAL A 60 -3.77 6.98 9.75
CA VAL A 60 -4.70 6.11 9.02
C VAL A 60 -3.89 4.97 8.39
N CYS A 61 -4.37 3.74 8.52
CA CYS A 61 -3.77 2.59 7.85
C CYS A 61 -4.88 1.68 7.34
N VAL A 62 -5.30 1.90 6.08
CA VAL A 62 -6.50 1.24 5.53
C VAL A 62 -6.21 0.45 4.27
N HIS A 63 -6.84 -0.73 4.18
CA HIS A 63 -6.87 -1.52 2.96
C HIS A 63 -8.27 -1.46 2.35
N GLY A 64 -8.36 -0.93 1.12
CA GLY A 64 -9.60 -0.95 0.36
C GLY A 64 -9.77 -2.24 -0.42
N THR A 65 -10.94 -2.88 -0.30
CA THR A 65 -11.27 -4.13 -1.00
C THR A 65 -12.73 -4.15 -1.47
N TYR A 66 -13.12 -5.23 -2.14
CA TYR A 66 -14.48 -5.46 -2.59
C TYR A 66 -15.22 -6.40 -1.65
N ARG A 67 -16.52 -6.19 -1.46
CA ARG A 67 -17.40 -7.01 -0.61
C ARG A 67 -17.29 -8.51 -0.89
N LYS A 68 -17.17 -8.90 -2.16
CA LYS A 68 -17.00 -10.31 -2.56
C LYS A 68 -15.74 -10.99 -1.99
N ASN A 69 -14.73 -10.21 -1.59
CA ASN A 69 -13.49 -10.74 -1.00
C ASN A 69 -13.58 -10.81 0.52
N LEU A 70 -14.57 -10.17 1.15
CA LEU A 70 -14.59 -9.96 2.59
C LEU A 70 -14.61 -11.29 3.35
N ASP A 71 -15.45 -12.24 2.95
CA ASP A 71 -15.56 -13.53 3.64
C ASP A 71 -14.23 -14.29 3.63
N SER A 72 -13.54 -14.28 2.49
CA SER A 72 -12.20 -14.88 2.36
C SER A 72 -11.17 -14.17 3.25
N ILE A 73 -11.22 -12.84 3.31
CA ILE A 73 -10.32 -12.04 4.14
C ILE A 73 -10.59 -12.26 5.64
N LEU A 74 -11.85 -12.39 6.05
CA LEU A 74 -12.22 -12.69 7.43
C LEU A 74 -11.89 -14.14 7.83
N GLN A 75 -11.83 -15.06 6.87
CA GLN A 75 -11.44 -16.44 7.13
C GLN A 75 -9.91 -16.64 7.16
N PHE A 76 -9.18 -15.97 6.27
CA PHE A 76 -7.76 -16.28 6.01
C PHE A 76 -6.81 -15.09 6.20
N GLY A 77 -7.32 -13.92 6.60
CA GLY A 77 -6.56 -12.68 6.67
C GLY A 77 -6.34 -12.01 5.32
N LEU A 78 -5.73 -10.82 5.35
CA LEU A 78 -5.30 -10.11 4.15
C LEU A 78 -4.00 -10.72 3.65
N LYS A 79 -3.98 -11.20 2.41
CA LYS A 79 -2.80 -11.84 1.81
C LYS A 79 -2.09 -10.89 0.83
N ARG A 80 -0.76 -10.96 0.75
CA ARG A 80 0.04 -10.25 -0.28
C ARG A 80 -0.24 -10.74 -1.71
N MET A 81 -0.85 -11.92 -1.84
CA MET A 81 -1.07 -12.62 -3.12
C MET A 81 0.27 -12.80 -3.85
N ALA A 82 0.37 -12.44 -5.13
CA ALA A 82 1.61 -12.52 -5.90
C ALA A 82 2.60 -11.38 -5.62
N ARG A 83 2.26 -10.41 -4.75
CA ARG A 83 3.12 -9.25 -4.44
C ARG A 83 4.07 -9.57 -3.30
N LEU A 84 5.09 -8.73 -3.11
CA LEU A 84 5.97 -8.80 -1.95
C LEU A 84 5.29 -8.28 -0.67
N HIS A 85 4.52 -7.20 -0.78
CA HIS A 85 3.87 -6.56 0.37
C HIS A 85 2.35 -6.47 0.23
N ILE A 86 1.66 -6.52 1.36
CA ILE A 86 0.30 -6.02 1.54
C ILE A 86 0.39 -4.49 1.63
N HIS A 87 -0.47 -3.81 0.88
CA HIS A 87 -0.47 -2.36 0.78
C HIS A 87 -1.65 -1.78 1.54
N PHE A 88 -1.38 -0.75 2.31
CA PHE A 88 -2.35 0.08 3.02
C PHE A 88 -2.16 1.53 2.58
N SER A 89 -3.23 2.30 2.61
CA SER A 89 -3.20 3.74 2.39
C SER A 89 -3.09 4.47 3.72
N SER A 90 -2.31 5.56 3.73
CA SER A 90 -2.19 6.47 4.87
C SER A 90 -3.32 7.49 4.98
N GLY A 91 -4.40 7.33 4.22
CA GLY A 91 -5.56 8.23 4.21
C GLY A 91 -6.78 7.56 3.60
N LEU A 92 -7.92 8.26 3.62
CA LEU A 92 -9.18 7.72 3.11
C LEU A 92 -9.41 8.10 1.65
N PRO A 93 -10.23 7.35 0.88
CA PRO A 93 -10.42 7.61 -0.56
C PRO A 93 -10.99 8.99 -0.91
N SER A 94 -11.63 9.67 0.06
CA SER A 94 -12.19 11.03 -0.08
C SER A 94 -11.21 12.14 0.25
N ASP A 95 -10.09 11.83 0.89
CA ASP A 95 -9.09 12.82 1.24
C ASP A 95 -8.36 13.14 -0.07
N GLY A 96 -8.58 14.33 -0.62
CA GLY A 96 -8.03 14.77 -1.92
C GLY A 96 -6.49 14.75 -2.00
N GLU A 97 -5.82 14.43 -0.88
CA GLU A 97 -4.38 14.25 -0.74
C GLU A 97 -3.92 12.80 -1.00
N VAL A 98 -4.83 11.82 -1.04
CA VAL A 98 -4.49 10.40 -1.23
C VAL A 98 -4.44 10.08 -2.72
N THR A 99 -3.31 10.43 -3.35
CA THR A 99 -3.02 10.09 -4.75
C THR A 99 -2.76 8.60 -4.97
N SER A 100 -2.48 7.84 -3.90
CA SER A 100 -2.12 6.43 -4.01
C SER A 100 -2.66 5.56 -2.85
N GLY A 101 -3.25 4.41 -3.19
CA GLY A 101 -3.55 3.34 -2.24
C GLY A 101 -4.88 2.65 -2.45
N VAL A 102 -5.99 3.39 -2.45
CA VAL A 102 -7.33 2.81 -2.53
C VAL A 102 -7.97 3.08 -3.88
N ARG A 103 -8.50 2.04 -4.55
CA ARG A 103 -9.23 2.20 -5.81
C ARG A 103 -10.55 2.92 -5.55
N GLN A 104 -10.95 3.82 -6.46
CA GLN A 104 -12.20 4.59 -6.31
C GLN A 104 -13.47 3.72 -6.18
N ASN A 105 -13.44 2.48 -6.68
CA ASN A 105 -14.60 1.59 -6.69
C ASN A 105 -14.60 0.54 -5.57
N VAL A 106 -13.71 0.64 -4.58
CA VAL A 106 -13.81 -0.24 -3.40
C VAL A 106 -15.10 0.08 -2.63
N ASN A 107 -15.63 -0.92 -1.95
CA ASN A 107 -16.84 -0.77 -1.14
C ASN A 107 -16.69 -1.31 0.28
N ILE A 108 -15.46 -1.69 0.65
CA ILE A 108 -15.07 -2.10 2.00
C ILE A 108 -13.72 -1.47 2.33
N LEU A 109 -13.59 -0.93 3.54
CA LEU A 109 -12.32 -0.54 4.14
C LEU A 109 -12.02 -1.44 5.34
N ILE A 110 -10.78 -1.89 5.43
CA ILE A 110 -10.24 -2.64 6.57
C ILE A 110 -9.17 -1.78 7.21
N HIS A 111 -9.37 -1.41 8.47
CA HIS A 111 -8.43 -0.63 9.26
C HIS A 111 -7.48 -1.56 10.00
N LEU A 112 -6.18 -1.31 9.87
CA LEU A 112 -5.16 -2.04 10.62
C LEU A 112 -4.96 -1.38 12.00
N ASP A 113 -4.99 -2.19 13.05
CA ASP A 113 -4.53 -1.79 14.38
C ASP A 113 -3.00 -1.76 14.38
N VAL A 114 -2.43 -0.60 14.03
CA VAL A 114 -0.97 -0.39 13.91
C VAL A 114 -0.27 -0.67 15.25
N SER A 115 -0.86 -0.23 16.37
CA SER A 115 -0.28 -0.48 17.70
C SER A 115 -0.16 -1.96 18.00
N LYS A 116 -1.24 -2.71 17.77
CA LYS A 116 -1.25 -4.15 17.99
C LYS A 116 -0.35 -4.88 17.00
N ALA A 117 -0.30 -4.45 15.74
CA ALA A 117 0.56 -5.00 14.72
C ALA A 117 2.05 -4.87 15.09
N LEU A 118 2.50 -3.66 15.45
CA LEU A 118 3.88 -3.40 15.86
C LEU A 118 4.25 -4.18 17.13
N LYS A 119 3.38 -4.17 18.16
CA LYS A 119 3.59 -4.98 19.38
C LYS A 119 3.63 -6.48 19.10
N GLY A 120 2.91 -6.93 18.08
CA GLY A 120 2.92 -8.30 17.60
C GLY A 120 4.14 -8.68 16.76
N GLY A 121 5.08 -7.74 16.52
CA GLY A 121 6.29 -7.97 15.72
C GLY A 121 6.08 -7.81 14.21
N MET A 122 4.94 -7.28 13.76
CA MET A 122 4.72 -7.01 12.34
C MET A 122 5.59 -5.84 11.89
N LYS A 123 6.44 -6.06 10.88
CA LYS A 123 7.23 -4.99 10.27
C LYS A 123 6.33 -4.16 9.36
N LEU A 124 6.27 -2.86 9.64
CA LEU A 124 5.55 -1.88 8.84
C LEU A 124 6.54 -0.86 8.29
N TYR A 125 6.28 -0.44 7.06
CA TYR A 125 7.10 0.54 6.37
C TYR A 125 6.21 1.59 5.71
N ILE A 126 6.76 2.77 5.49
CA ILE A 126 6.15 3.81 4.68
C ILE A 126 7.07 4.18 3.52
N SER A 127 6.50 4.27 2.31
CA SER A 127 7.20 4.77 1.14
C SER A 127 7.14 6.30 1.06
N ASP A 128 7.94 6.89 0.16
CA ASP A 128 7.93 8.33 -0.08
C ASP A 128 6.54 8.87 -0.48
N ASN A 129 5.77 8.08 -1.23
CA ASN A 129 4.39 8.41 -1.61
C ASN A 129 3.33 8.02 -0.55
N LYS A 130 3.75 7.84 0.70
CA LYS A 130 2.89 7.59 1.87
C LYS A 130 2.05 6.30 1.80
N VAL A 131 2.43 5.35 0.95
CA VAL A 131 1.85 4.00 1.01
C VAL A 131 2.49 3.26 2.18
N ILE A 132 1.67 2.59 2.97
CA ILE A 132 2.12 1.76 4.07
C ILE A 132 2.21 0.31 3.59
N LEU A 133 3.30 -0.36 3.89
CA LEU A 133 3.62 -1.69 3.38
C LEU A 133 4.00 -2.64 4.52
N THR A 134 3.60 -3.90 4.38
CA THR A 134 4.05 -4.98 5.24
C THR A 134 4.10 -6.29 4.46
N GLU A 135 5.07 -7.14 4.77
CA GLU A 135 5.05 -8.53 4.30
C GLU A 135 3.97 -9.35 5.04
N GLY A 136 3.48 -8.86 6.18
CA GLY A 136 2.69 -9.63 7.12
C GLY A 136 3.51 -10.71 7.82
N PHE A 137 2.83 -11.66 8.43
CA PHE A 137 3.41 -12.92 8.91
C PHE A 137 3.24 -13.96 7.81
N ASP A 138 4.34 -14.43 7.24
CA ASP A 138 4.36 -15.39 6.12
C ASP A 138 3.46 -14.97 4.94
N GLY A 139 3.40 -13.67 4.63
CA GLY A 139 2.59 -13.13 3.55
C GLY A 139 1.15 -12.76 3.92
N VAL A 140 0.79 -12.81 5.21
CA VAL A 140 -0.58 -12.61 5.69
C VAL A 140 -0.64 -11.61 6.83
N VAL A 141 -1.62 -10.70 6.82
CA VAL A 141 -2.05 -9.92 7.99
C VAL A 141 -3.28 -10.62 8.59
N PRO A 142 -3.16 -11.28 9.75
CA PRO A 142 -4.27 -11.95 10.41
C PRO A 142 -5.36 -10.99 10.87
N VAL A 143 -6.61 -11.48 10.89
CA VAL A 143 -7.81 -10.73 11.27
C VAL A 143 -7.74 -10.14 12.67
N LYS A 144 -7.02 -10.79 13.60
CA LYS A 144 -6.81 -10.28 14.96
C LYS A 144 -6.14 -8.89 15.01
N TYR A 145 -5.47 -8.47 13.93
CA TYR A 145 -4.86 -7.15 13.80
C TYR A 145 -5.76 -6.13 13.10
N PHE A 146 -6.99 -6.49 12.71
CA PHE A 146 -7.93 -5.52 12.19
C PHE A 146 -8.57 -4.75 13.35
N GLU A 147 -8.47 -3.44 13.28
CA GLU A 147 -9.13 -2.53 14.21
C GLU A 147 -10.63 -2.49 13.92
N ARG A 148 -11.01 -2.23 12.66
CA ARG A 148 -12.40 -2.26 12.22
C ARG A 148 -12.53 -2.54 10.74
N VAL A 149 -13.73 -2.98 10.34
CA VAL A 149 -14.14 -3.13 8.95
C VAL A 149 -15.39 -2.30 8.74
N GLU A 150 -15.46 -1.52 7.67
CA GLU A 150 -16.61 -0.67 7.35
C GLU A 150 -16.95 -0.72 5.86
N THR A 151 -18.22 -0.45 5.53
CA THR A 151 -18.61 -0.22 4.14
C THR A 151 -18.05 1.10 3.64
N TRP A 152 -17.87 1.22 2.33
CA TRP A 152 -17.50 2.48 1.69
C TRP A 152 -18.40 2.75 0.49
N PRO A 153 -18.85 4.00 0.27
CA PRO A 153 -18.63 5.20 1.08
C PRO A 153 -19.54 5.33 2.32
N GLY A 154 -20.46 4.38 2.54
CA GLY A 154 -21.47 4.49 3.61
C GLY A 154 -20.95 4.42 5.05
N ARG A 155 -19.70 4.00 5.27
CA ARG A 155 -19.03 3.87 6.58
C ARG A 155 -19.81 3.09 7.63
N ALA A 156 -20.70 2.19 7.20
CA ALA A 156 -21.44 1.33 8.12
C ALA A 156 -20.47 0.28 8.69
N PRO A 157 -20.35 0.14 10.02
CA PRO A 157 -19.46 -0.85 10.61
C PRO A 157 -19.92 -2.27 10.26
N ILE A 158 -18.97 -3.15 9.97
CA ILE A 158 -19.20 -4.57 9.71
C ILE A 158 -18.60 -5.36 10.86
N PRO A 159 -19.43 -6.03 11.69
CA PRO A 159 -18.94 -6.89 12.76
C PRO A 159 -18.12 -8.07 12.22
N PHE A 160 -17.08 -8.44 12.94
CA PHE A 160 -16.27 -9.62 12.66
C PHE A 160 -15.68 -10.17 13.96
N GLN A 161 -15.29 -11.44 13.96
CA GLN A 161 -14.60 -12.07 15.09
C GLN A 161 -13.09 -11.89 14.92
N ARG A 162 -12.41 -11.51 16.01
CA ARG A 162 -10.96 -11.25 16.07
C ARG A 162 -10.17 -12.45 16.56
#